data_AF-A0A2V8INU1-F1
#
_entry.id   AF-A0A2V8INU1-F1
#
_cell.length_a   1.000
_cell.length_b   1.000
_cell.length_c   1.000
_cell.angle_alpha   90.00
_cell.angle_beta   90.00
_cell.angle_gamma   90.00
#
_symmetry.space_group_name_H-M   'P 1'
#
loop_
_entity.id
_entity.type
_entity.pdbx_description
1 polymer ?
#
loop_
_entity_poly.entity_id
_entity_poly.type
_entity_poly.pdbx_seq_one_letter_code
_entity_poly.pdbx_strand_id
1 'polypeptide(L)'
;MLLDGVLMTPHLEWLTTATEKAGYLAILQADTGSDSPAPRPADGSPEWRQELSSTFPIGIEADGRAVLLYLAAEPGPDGFRSFLQAHFPLLRLAPTWTVRLAFPRPVDRAYDAYQAVIRDELESPLHPATIGELKWYFEHRLKATREPMHPETQGFLSVGAKVFGTPRFTDMYQRWLTHGDAVFEGPCSPAIAEALNTSRGRVESVVLPHSYRHLSPLVDGAVAPPRKIETGLRRGPKGGTMRPHVLNPRPQPPPVVTPLSVSEQLEHDWRALNEFYNARKAQEVTP
;
A
#
# COMPACT_ATOMS: atom_id res chain seq x y z
N MET A 1 21.31 5.75 6.44
CA MET A 1 20.74 5.03 5.27
C MET A 1 19.78 5.90 4.49
N LEU A 2 18.82 6.57 5.13
CA LEU A 2 17.95 7.55 4.44
C LEU A 2 18.77 8.66 3.76
N LEU A 3 19.79 9.18 4.46
CA LEU A 3 20.72 10.16 3.91
C LEU A 3 21.42 9.68 2.63
N ASP A 4 21.76 8.39 2.51
CA ASP A 4 22.38 7.88 1.29
C ASP A 4 21.41 7.98 0.10
N GLY A 5 20.13 7.68 0.33
CA GLY A 5 19.08 7.83 -0.67
C GLY A 5 18.89 9.29 -1.11
N VAL A 6 18.96 10.22 -0.15
CA VAL A 6 18.91 11.67 -0.42
C VAL A 6 20.13 12.12 -1.25
N LEU A 7 21.32 11.70 -0.85
CA LEU A 7 22.59 12.06 -1.51
C LEU A 7 22.75 11.44 -2.90
N MET A 8 22.04 10.35 -3.21
CA MET A 8 22.04 9.74 -4.56
C MET A 8 21.38 10.64 -5.62
N THR A 9 20.52 11.58 -5.21
CA THR A 9 19.90 12.56 -6.10
C THR A 9 20.06 13.97 -5.53
N PRO A 10 21.26 14.56 -5.65
CA PRO A 10 21.60 15.85 -5.04
C PRO A 10 20.93 17.04 -5.75
N HIS A 11 20.32 16.81 -6.91
CA HIS A 11 19.65 17.83 -7.70
C HIS A 11 18.19 18.06 -7.28
N LEU A 12 17.69 17.31 -6.29
CA LEU A 12 16.33 17.48 -5.76
C LEU A 12 16.31 18.51 -4.65
N GLU A 13 15.29 19.36 -4.66
CA GLU A 13 14.94 20.17 -3.49
C GLU A 13 14.16 19.31 -2.50
N TRP A 14 14.70 19.08 -1.31
CA TRP A 14 14.14 18.14 -0.34
C TRP A 14 13.25 18.84 0.70
N LEU A 15 11.96 18.48 0.70
CA LEU A 15 10.99 18.79 1.73
C LEU A 15 11.12 17.76 2.86
N THR A 16 11.63 18.18 4.02
CA THR A 16 11.97 17.29 5.13
C THR A 16 11.02 17.45 6.32
N THR A 17 10.41 18.62 6.45
CA THR A 17 9.47 18.92 7.54
C THR A 17 8.02 18.69 7.12
N ALA A 18 7.14 18.42 8.10
CA ALA A 18 5.71 18.31 7.84
C ALA A 18 5.13 19.62 7.26
N THR A 19 5.63 20.78 7.72
CA THR A 19 5.20 22.11 7.24
C THR A 19 5.59 22.39 5.78
N GLU A 20 6.77 21.94 5.34
CA GLU A 20 7.17 22.07 3.93
C GLU A 20 6.30 21.21 3.02
N LYS A 21 6.10 19.93 3.39
CA LYS A 21 5.23 19.00 2.64
C LYS A 21 3.79 19.50 2.58
N ALA A 22 3.30 20.03 3.69
CA ALA A 22 2.01 20.70 3.82
C ALA A 22 1.84 21.87 2.86
N GLY A 23 2.83 22.76 2.83
CA GLY A 23 2.85 23.93 1.94
C GLY A 23 2.84 23.51 0.48
N TYR A 24 3.64 22.51 0.12
CA TYR A 24 3.67 21.97 -1.25
C TYR A 24 2.32 21.37 -1.67
N LEU A 25 1.68 20.58 -0.80
CA LEU A 25 0.35 20.03 -1.11
C LEU A 25 -0.69 21.13 -1.30
N ALA A 26 -0.65 22.19 -0.48
CA ALA A 26 -1.57 23.33 -0.61
C ALA A 26 -1.39 24.09 -1.94
N ILE A 27 -0.15 24.22 -2.43
CA ILE A 27 0.15 24.79 -3.75
C ILE A 27 -0.48 23.92 -4.85
N LEU A 28 -0.26 22.60 -4.80
CA LEU A 28 -0.86 21.68 -5.79
C LEU A 28 -2.40 21.73 -5.79
N GLN A 29 -3.02 21.86 -4.62
CA GLN A 29 -4.47 22.00 -4.50
C GLN A 29 -4.98 23.29 -5.15
N ALA A 30 -4.28 24.41 -4.94
CA ALA A 30 -4.63 25.69 -5.54
C ALA A 30 -4.51 25.65 -7.08
N ASP A 31 -3.45 25.02 -7.59
CA ASP A 31 -3.19 24.91 -9.03
C ASP A 31 -4.16 23.97 -9.76
N THR A 32 -4.71 22.97 -9.05
CA THR A 32 -5.67 22.01 -9.63
C THR A 32 -7.10 22.58 -9.76
N GLY A 33 -7.36 23.79 -9.22
CA GLY A 33 -8.57 24.56 -9.53
C GLY A 33 -9.88 23.88 -9.11
N SER A 34 -9.95 23.27 -7.92
CA SER A 34 -11.25 22.89 -7.36
C SER A 34 -11.97 24.14 -6.83
N ASP A 35 -12.91 24.66 -7.61
CA ASP A 35 -13.92 25.65 -7.19
C ASP A 35 -14.99 25.00 -6.28
N SER A 36 -14.54 24.09 -5.40
CA SER A 36 -15.35 23.56 -4.31
C SER A 36 -14.93 24.29 -3.06
N PRO A 37 -15.83 24.98 -2.35
CA PRO A 37 -15.47 25.61 -1.09
C PRO A 37 -15.08 24.49 -0.14
N ALA A 38 -13.76 24.32 0.07
CA ALA A 38 -13.25 23.48 1.13
C ALA A 38 -14.00 23.86 2.41
N PRO A 39 -14.57 22.90 3.16
CA PRO A 39 -15.16 23.23 4.45
C PRO A 39 -14.04 23.90 5.27
N ARG A 40 -14.26 25.18 5.59
CA ARG A 40 -13.35 25.92 6.47
C ARG A 40 -13.16 25.06 7.72
N PRO A 41 -11.93 24.72 8.11
CA PRO A 41 -11.72 23.97 9.33
C PRO A 41 -12.22 24.83 10.49
N ALA A 42 -13.26 24.34 11.16
CA ALA A 42 -13.52 24.72 12.54
C ALA A 42 -12.27 24.36 13.35
N ASP A 43 -11.82 25.30 14.18
CA ASP A 43 -10.66 25.22 15.08
C ASP A 43 -10.17 23.78 15.37
N GLY A 44 -9.17 23.37 14.60
CA GLY A 44 -8.57 22.04 14.62
C GLY A 44 -7.52 21.97 13.52
N SER A 45 -6.30 21.53 13.85
CA SER A 45 -5.28 21.31 12.81
C SER A 45 -5.83 20.32 11.79
N PRO A 46 -5.77 20.61 10.48
CA PRO A 46 -6.39 19.74 9.50
C PRO A 46 -5.72 18.36 9.52
N GLU A 47 -6.52 17.29 9.51
CA GLU A 47 -6.10 15.89 9.71
C GLU A 47 -4.94 15.48 8.79
N TRP A 48 -4.87 16.04 7.57
CA TRP A 48 -3.78 15.80 6.62
C TRP A 48 -2.39 16.24 7.11
N ARG A 49 -2.29 17.15 8.10
CA ARG A 49 -1.00 17.52 8.73
C ARG A 49 -0.41 16.39 9.56
N GLN A 50 -1.24 15.52 10.14
CA GLN A 50 -0.77 14.29 10.79
C GLN A 50 -0.40 13.23 9.76
N GLU A 51 -1.12 13.14 8.64
CA GLU A 51 -0.85 12.17 7.57
C GLU A 51 0.52 12.42 6.89
N LEU A 52 0.86 13.67 6.59
CA LEU A 52 2.17 14.02 6.00
C LEU A 52 3.32 14.08 7.02
N SER A 53 3.07 13.72 8.29
CA SER A 53 4.09 13.69 9.34
C SER A 53 5.12 12.57 9.17
N SER A 54 5.10 11.85 8.05
CA SER A 54 6.09 10.83 7.73
C SER A 54 7.52 11.38 7.86
N THR A 55 8.42 10.57 8.40
CA THR A 55 9.86 10.91 8.53
C THR A 55 10.57 10.93 7.17
N PHE A 56 9.89 10.56 6.09
CA PHE A 56 10.46 10.35 4.76
C PHE A 56 10.43 11.63 3.93
N PRO A 57 11.56 12.07 3.35
CA PRO A 57 11.63 13.32 2.61
C PRO A 57 10.96 13.20 1.24
N ILE A 58 10.48 14.34 0.74
CA ILE A 58 9.90 14.46 -0.60
C ILE A 58 10.81 15.38 -1.40
N GLY A 59 11.40 14.89 -2.49
CA GLY A 59 12.25 15.67 -3.37
C GLY A 59 11.43 16.28 -4.50
N ILE A 60 11.72 17.51 -4.91
CA ILE A 60 11.12 18.14 -6.08
C ILE A 60 12.22 18.30 -7.15
N GLU A 61 11.99 17.73 -8.33
CA GLU A 61 12.86 17.95 -9.51
C GLU A 61 12.60 19.33 -10.13
N ALA A 62 13.57 19.85 -10.89
CA ALA A 62 13.44 21.16 -11.55
C ALA A 62 12.28 21.23 -12.55
N ASP A 63 11.81 20.09 -13.07
CA ASP A 63 10.64 19.98 -13.93
C ASP A 63 9.31 19.90 -13.15
N GLY A 64 9.36 19.98 -11.82
CA GLY A 64 8.23 19.91 -10.91
C GLY A 64 7.83 18.48 -10.50
N ARG A 65 8.56 17.44 -10.92
CA ARG A 65 8.27 16.06 -10.52
C ARG A 65 8.51 15.85 -9.02
N ALA A 66 7.49 15.35 -8.34
CA ALA A 66 7.60 14.97 -6.93
C ALA A 66 8.20 13.56 -6.77
N VAL A 67 9.27 13.43 -6.01
CA VAL A 67 9.97 12.17 -5.71
C VAL A 67 9.77 11.82 -4.24
N LEU A 68 8.96 10.79 -3.98
CA LEU A 68 8.66 10.30 -2.66
C LEU A 68 9.67 9.18 -2.31
N LEU A 69 10.58 9.44 -1.37
CA LEU A 69 11.62 8.48 -0.99
C LEU A 69 11.21 7.66 0.22
N TYR A 70 11.10 6.34 0.08
CA TYR A 70 10.84 5.43 1.19
C TYR A 70 12.04 4.50 1.42
N LEU A 71 12.53 4.39 2.66
CA LEU A 71 13.58 3.45 3.04
C LEU A 71 12.95 2.15 3.54
N ALA A 72 13.12 1.06 2.79
CA ALA A 72 12.71 -0.29 3.17
C ALA A 72 13.67 -0.91 4.20
N ALA A 73 13.66 -0.37 5.42
CA ALA A 73 14.56 -0.80 6.50
C ALA A 73 14.12 -2.13 7.16
N GLU A 74 12.82 -2.41 7.10
CA GLU A 74 12.17 -3.57 7.71
C GLU A 74 11.82 -4.63 6.65
N PRO A 75 11.75 -5.92 7.03
CA PRO A 75 11.37 -6.98 6.09
C PRO A 75 9.87 -6.98 5.75
N GLY A 76 9.05 -6.29 6.54
CA GLY A 76 7.60 -6.22 6.39
C GLY A 76 7.16 -5.02 5.54
N PRO A 77 6.12 -5.17 4.69
CA PRO A 77 5.65 -4.10 3.83
C PRO A 77 4.68 -3.10 4.51
N ASP A 78 4.26 -3.34 5.76
CA ASP A 78 3.20 -2.58 6.42
C ASP A 78 3.54 -1.09 6.56
N GLY A 79 4.77 -0.77 6.99
CA GLY A 79 5.21 0.62 7.09
C GLY A 79 5.21 1.34 5.73
N PHE A 80 5.44 0.63 4.63
CA PHE A 80 5.38 1.19 3.29
C PHE A 80 3.95 1.42 2.82
N ARG A 81 3.05 0.51 3.16
CA ARG A 81 1.63 0.64 2.88
C ARG A 81 1.03 1.85 3.61
N SER A 82 1.36 2.04 4.90
CA SER A 82 1.00 3.25 5.65
C SER A 82 1.62 4.52 5.06
N PHE A 83 2.87 4.44 4.60
CA PHE A 83 3.50 5.54 3.88
C PHE A 83 2.75 5.91 2.60
N LEU A 84 2.37 4.96 1.75
CA LEU A 84 1.58 5.25 0.54
C LEU A 84 0.24 5.90 0.90
N GLN A 85 -0.45 5.36 1.91
CA GLN A 85 -1.72 5.89 2.41
C GLN A 85 -1.64 7.38 2.77
N ALA A 86 -0.64 7.72 3.57
CA ALA A 86 -0.34 9.09 3.97
C ALA A 86 -0.07 10.05 2.79
N HIS A 87 0.39 9.56 1.65
CA HIS A 87 0.80 10.40 0.52
C HIS A 87 -0.12 10.28 -0.71
N PHE A 88 -1.22 9.50 -0.64
CA PHE A 88 -2.20 9.46 -1.73
C PHE A 88 -2.76 10.83 -2.12
N PRO A 89 -3.02 11.78 -1.21
CA PRO A 89 -3.42 13.13 -1.60
C PRO A 89 -2.41 13.80 -2.54
N LEU A 90 -1.11 13.62 -2.28
CA LEU A 90 -0.05 14.15 -3.14
C LEU A 90 0.02 13.39 -4.46
N LEU A 91 0.00 12.06 -4.45
CA LEU A 91 0.04 11.25 -5.69
C LEU A 91 -1.14 11.53 -6.63
N ARG A 92 -2.28 11.95 -6.08
CA ARG A 92 -3.47 12.37 -6.83
C ARG A 92 -3.33 13.72 -7.51
N LEU A 93 -2.69 14.67 -6.84
CA LEU A 93 -2.64 16.07 -7.27
C LEU A 93 -1.37 16.41 -8.05
N ALA A 94 -0.25 15.74 -7.75
CA ALA A 94 1.01 16.01 -8.40
C ALA A 94 0.92 15.66 -9.89
N PRO A 95 1.29 16.58 -10.80
CA PRO A 95 1.17 16.37 -12.25
C PRO A 95 2.05 15.22 -12.73
N THR A 96 3.23 15.08 -12.11
CA THR A 96 4.13 13.94 -12.28
C THR A 96 4.78 13.58 -10.95
N TRP A 97 4.99 12.28 -10.71
CA TRP A 97 5.56 11.80 -9.46
C TRP A 97 6.37 10.52 -9.63
N THR A 98 7.18 10.20 -8.63
CA THR A 98 7.95 8.96 -8.54
C THR A 98 8.00 8.48 -7.11
N VAL A 99 7.54 7.26 -6.86
CA VAL A 99 7.76 6.59 -5.58
C VAL A 99 9.06 5.81 -5.68
N ARG A 100 10.08 6.22 -4.93
CA ARG A 100 11.38 5.54 -4.92
C ARG A 100 11.55 4.73 -3.64
N LEU A 101 11.64 3.42 -3.81
CA LEU A 101 11.96 2.45 -2.76
C LEU A 101 13.48 2.26 -2.67
N ALA A 102 14.06 2.67 -1.54
CA ALA A 102 15.46 2.44 -1.24
C ALA A 102 15.63 1.20 -0.35
N PHE A 103 16.31 0.18 -0.86
CA PHE A 103 16.56 -1.08 -0.15
C PHE A 103 17.99 -1.13 0.39
N PRO A 104 18.20 -1.29 1.70
CA PRO A 104 19.45 -1.82 2.21
C PRO A 104 19.73 -3.20 1.60
N ARG A 105 20.97 -3.50 1.18
CA ARG A 105 21.34 -4.82 0.63
C ARG A 105 20.80 -6.03 1.41
N PRO A 106 20.79 -6.06 2.76
CA PRO A 106 20.27 -7.23 3.48
C PRO A 106 18.75 -7.44 3.36
N VAL A 107 18.00 -6.46 2.86
CA VAL A 107 16.53 -6.44 2.78
C VAL A 107 16.05 -6.55 1.32
N ASP A 108 16.96 -6.63 0.36
CA ASP A 108 16.62 -6.78 -1.06
C ASP A 108 15.73 -8.00 -1.35
N ARG A 109 15.86 -9.08 -0.58
CA ARG A 109 15.00 -10.27 -0.65
C ARG A 109 13.54 -10.02 -0.30
N ALA A 110 13.22 -8.90 0.35
CA ALA A 110 11.83 -8.51 0.65
C ALA A 110 11.14 -7.83 -0.55
N TYR A 111 11.84 -7.63 -1.67
CA TYR A 111 11.33 -6.94 -2.86
C TYR A 111 9.94 -7.41 -3.29
N ASP A 112 9.70 -8.72 -3.33
CA ASP A 112 8.42 -9.29 -3.76
C ASP A 112 7.24 -8.86 -2.86
N ALA A 113 7.48 -8.66 -1.56
CA ALA A 113 6.47 -8.19 -0.62
C ALA A 113 6.12 -6.71 -0.87
N TYR A 114 7.11 -5.87 -1.17
CA TYR A 114 6.89 -4.46 -1.53
C TYR A 114 6.23 -4.33 -2.91
N GLN A 115 6.62 -5.15 -3.88
CA GLN A 115 5.99 -5.25 -5.20
C GLN A 115 4.51 -5.63 -5.07
N ALA A 116 4.17 -6.53 -4.15
CA ALA A 116 2.78 -6.88 -3.88
C ALA A 116 1.98 -5.68 -3.37
N VAL A 117 2.54 -4.85 -2.48
CA VAL A 117 1.88 -3.59 -2.05
C VAL A 117 1.71 -2.63 -3.20
N ILE A 118 2.74 -2.40 -4.01
CA ILE A 118 2.65 -1.50 -5.18
C ILE A 118 1.49 -1.94 -6.08
N ARG A 119 1.43 -3.24 -6.38
CA ARG A 119 0.35 -3.79 -7.19
C ARG A 119 -1.02 -3.60 -6.55
N ASP A 120 -1.15 -3.89 -5.26
CA ASP A 120 -2.42 -3.83 -4.54
C ASP A 120 -2.92 -2.40 -4.30
N GLU A 121 -2.01 -1.44 -4.11
CA GLU A 121 -2.34 -0.07 -3.69
C GLU A 121 -2.31 0.92 -4.85
N LEU A 122 -1.49 0.68 -5.89
CA LEU A 122 -1.26 1.63 -6.99
C LEU A 122 -1.68 1.06 -8.36
N GLU A 123 -1.30 -0.17 -8.68
CA GLU A 123 -1.48 -0.71 -10.06
C GLU A 123 -2.82 -1.41 -10.29
N SER A 124 -3.50 -1.85 -9.21
CA SER A 124 -4.78 -2.53 -9.27
C SER A 124 -5.87 -1.68 -8.59
N PRO A 125 -6.28 -0.55 -9.18
CA PRO A 125 -7.31 0.29 -8.59
C PRO A 125 -8.63 -0.50 -8.46
N LEU A 126 -9.32 -0.31 -7.34
CA LEU A 126 -10.65 -0.83 -7.09
C LEU A 126 -11.68 0.13 -7.69
N HIS A 127 -12.67 -0.42 -8.38
CA HIS A 127 -13.76 0.36 -8.93
C HIS A 127 -14.65 0.93 -7.80
N PRO A 128 -15.11 2.19 -7.86
CA PRO A 128 -15.90 2.81 -6.78
C PRO A 128 -17.08 1.97 -6.28
N ALA A 129 -17.78 1.29 -7.19
CA ALA A 129 -18.86 0.35 -6.85
C ALA A 129 -18.38 -0.80 -5.94
N THR A 130 -17.23 -1.41 -6.26
CA THR A 130 -16.62 -2.48 -5.46
C THR A 130 -16.22 -2.01 -4.07
N ILE A 131 -15.79 -0.75 -3.91
CA ILE A 131 -15.51 -0.20 -2.57
C ILE A 131 -16.77 -0.05 -1.75
N GLY A 132 -17.89 0.40 -2.34
CA GLY A 132 -19.17 0.49 -1.64
C GLY A 132 -19.59 -0.88 -1.06
N GLU A 133 -19.46 -1.93 -1.86
CA GLU A 133 -19.73 -3.31 -1.44
C GLU A 133 -18.74 -3.81 -0.39
N LEU A 134 -17.45 -3.49 -0.54
CA LEU A 134 -16.41 -3.88 0.39
C LEU A 134 -16.58 -3.21 1.76
N LYS A 135 -16.91 -1.91 1.78
CA LYS A 135 -17.28 -1.16 3.00
C LYS A 135 -18.47 -1.81 3.69
N TRP A 136 -19.54 -2.06 2.93
CA TRP A 136 -20.72 -2.75 3.46
C TRP A 136 -20.35 -4.11 4.07
N TYR A 137 -19.55 -4.91 3.37
CA TYR A 137 -19.09 -6.22 3.85
C TYR A 137 -18.25 -6.10 5.13
N PHE A 138 -17.32 -5.15 5.21
CA PHE A 138 -16.47 -4.93 6.38
C PHE A 138 -17.28 -4.52 7.61
N GLU A 139 -18.21 -3.59 7.44
CA GLU A 139 -19.12 -3.15 8.50
C GLU A 139 -19.98 -4.30 9.03
N HIS A 140 -20.59 -5.08 8.13
CA HIS A 140 -21.47 -6.19 8.53
C HIS A 140 -20.67 -7.35 9.14
N ARG A 141 -19.46 -7.61 8.63
CA ARG A 141 -18.52 -8.56 9.25
C ARG A 141 -18.15 -8.13 10.67
N LEU A 142 -17.86 -6.85 10.89
CA LEU A 142 -17.57 -6.32 12.23
C LEU A 142 -18.80 -6.44 13.15
N LYS A 143 -19.99 -6.05 12.69
CA LYS A 143 -21.23 -6.18 13.47
C LYS A 143 -21.51 -7.65 13.84
N ALA A 144 -21.28 -8.59 12.93
CA ALA A 144 -21.51 -10.02 13.16
C ALA A 144 -20.61 -10.63 14.23
N THR A 145 -19.48 -10.00 14.55
CA THR A 145 -18.64 -10.42 15.69
C THR A 145 -19.21 -10.01 17.05
N ARG A 146 -20.15 -9.05 17.07
CA ARG A 146 -20.71 -8.46 18.30
C ARG A 146 -22.13 -8.95 18.57
N GLU A 147 -22.90 -9.19 17.52
CA GLU A 147 -24.32 -9.48 17.61
C GLU A 147 -24.73 -10.63 16.67
N PRO A 148 -25.66 -11.50 17.09
CA PRO A 148 -26.28 -12.48 16.20
C PRO A 148 -26.97 -11.78 15.03
N MET A 149 -26.60 -12.15 13.81
CA MET A 149 -27.16 -11.55 12.60
C MET A 149 -28.43 -12.25 12.15
N HIS A 150 -29.28 -11.52 11.42
CA HIS A 150 -30.40 -12.09 10.70
C HIS A 150 -29.91 -13.14 9.69
N PRO A 151 -30.62 -14.27 9.47
CA PRO A 151 -30.19 -15.34 8.58
C PRO A 151 -29.87 -14.89 7.14
N GLU A 152 -30.62 -13.91 6.63
CA GLU A 152 -30.36 -13.34 5.31
C GLU A 152 -29.02 -12.60 5.26
N THR A 153 -28.72 -11.74 6.23
CA THR A 153 -27.43 -11.05 6.35
C THR A 153 -26.27 -12.04 6.50
N GLN A 154 -26.50 -13.15 7.20
CA GLN A 154 -25.51 -14.22 7.33
C GLN A 154 -25.24 -14.92 5.99
N GLY A 155 -26.28 -15.13 5.17
CA GLY A 155 -26.17 -15.59 3.80
C GLY A 155 -25.28 -14.67 2.97
N PHE A 156 -25.56 -13.36 2.98
CA PHE A 156 -24.75 -12.35 2.30
C PHE A 156 -23.28 -12.33 2.76
N LEU A 157 -23.02 -12.41 4.07
CA LEU A 157 -21.66 -12.47 4.60
C LEU A 157 -20.90 -13.72 4.14
N SER A 158 -21.59 -14.85 3.98
CA SER A 158 -20.97 -16.08 3.47
C SER A 158 -20.56 -15.95 1.99
N VAL A 159 -21.34 -15.23 1.19
CA VAL A 159 -21.02 -14.92 -0.21
C VAL A 159 -19.86 -13.94 -0.27
N GLY A 160 -19.95 -12.85 0.50
CA GLY A 160 -18.88 -11.87 0.65
C GLY A 160 -17.57 -12.51 1.10
N ALA A 161 -17.59 -13.51 1.98
CA ALA A 161 -16.39 -14.23 2.39
C ALA A 161 -15.73 -15.06 1.28
N LYS A 162 -16.50 -15.56 0.30
CA LYS A 162 -15.93 -16.25 -0.88
C LYS A 162 -15.25 -15.28 -1.84
N VAL A 163 -15.85 -14.10 -1.97
CA VAL A 163 -15.45 -13.05 -2.91
C VAL A 163 -14.30 -12.19 -2.36
N PHE A 164 -14.49 -11.65 -1.16
CA PHE A 164 -13.57 -10.76 -0.46
C PHE A 164 -12.66 -11.52 0.53
N GLY A 165 -12.64 -12.85 0.48
CA GLY A 165 -11.77 -13.71 1.30
C GLY A 165 -10.32 -13.79 0.80
N THR A 166 -9.96 -13.02 -0.23
CA THR A 166 -8.58 -13.00 -0.72
C THR A 166 -7.62 -12.36 0.30
N PRO A 167 -6.31 -12.66 0.23
CA PRO A 167 -5.32 -12.05 1.13
C PRO A 167 -5.38 -10.51 1.12
N ARG A 168 -5.47 -9.90 -0.07
CA ARG A 168 -5.55 -8.45 -0.24
C ARG A 168 -6.68 -7.81 0.56
N PHE A 169 -7.88 -8.36 0.48
CA PHE A 169 -9.05 -7.81 1.18
C PHE A 169 -9.07 -8.17 2.66
N THR A 170 -8.47 -9.30 3.05
CA THR A 170 -8.28 -9.65 4.46
C THR A 170 -7.32 -8.65 5.14
N ASP A 171 -6.19 -8.35 4.51
CA ASP A 171 -5.23 -7.36 5.01
C ASP A 171 -5.82 -5.95 4.99
N MET A 172 -6.66 -5.64 4.00
CA MET A 172 -7.41 -4.38 3.94
C MET A 172 -8.42 -4.26 5.09
N TYR A 173 -9.13 -5.34 5.43
CA TYR A 173 -10.07 -5.36 6.57
C TYR A 173 -9.35 -5.10 7.90
N GLN A 174 -8.21 -5.76 8.14
CA GLN A 174 -7.43 -5.55 9.37
C GLN A 174 -6.97 -4.10 9.51
N ARG A 175 -6.55 -3.48 8.40
CA ARG A 175 -6.19 -2.06 8.39
C ARG A 175 -7.40 -1.15 8.59
N TRP A 176 -8.54 -1.46 7.97
CA TRP A 176 -9.76 -0.68 8.12
C TRP A 176 -10.23 -0.66 9.58
N LEU A 177 -10.03 -1.73 10.34
CA LEU A 177 -10.30 -1.74 11.79
C LEU A 177 -9.45 -0.73 12.58
N THR A 178 -8.27 -0.34 12.06
CA THR A 178 -7.34 0.58 12.71
C THR A 178 -7.46 2.02 12.18
N HIS A 179 -7.64 2.17 10.87
CA HIS A 179 -7.53 3.44 10.15
C HIS A 179 -8.85 3.89 9.50
N GLY A 180 -9.92 3.10 9.63
CA GLY A 180 -11.22 3.41 9.05
C GLY A 180 -11.18 3.59 7.53
N ASP A 181 -11.97 4.54 7.04
CA ASP A 181 -12.23 4.72 5.61
C ASP A 181 -11.04 5.26 4.80
N ALA A 182 -10.00 5.79 5.47
CA ALA A 182 -8.77 6.24 4.83
C ALA A 182 -8.07 5.11 4.03
N VAL A 183 -8.34 3.85 4.38
CA VAL A 183 -7.78 2.68 3.67
C VAL A 183 -8.24 2.57 2.22
N PHE A 184 -9.38 3.16 1.85
CA PHE A 184 -9.91 3.08 0.49
C PHE A 184 -9.38 4.19 -0.43
N GLU A 185 -8.90 5.30 0.11
CA GLU A 185 -8.55 6.52 -0.63
C GLU A 185 -7.55 6.33 -1.77
N GLY A 186 -6.58 5.43 -1.62
CA GLY A 186 -5.59 5.12 -2.66
C GLY A 186 -6.07 4.14 -3.71
N PRO A 187 -6.48 2.93 -3.31
CA PRO A 187 -6.99 1.92 -4.23
C PRO A 187 -8.15 2.45 -5.09
N CYS A 188 -8.92 3.46 -4.64
CA CYS A 188 -10.00 4.06 -5.42
C CYS A 188 -9.55 5.02 -6.53
N SER A 189 -8.29 5.48 -6.55
CA SER A 189 -7.95 6.71 -7.26
C SER A 189 -7.74 6.48 -8.77
N PRO A 190 -8.64 6.98 -9.65
CA PRO A 190 -8.44 6.90 -11.09
C PRO A 190 -7.26 7.76 -11.54
N ALA A 191 -7.01 8.89 -10.86
CA ALA A 191 -5.90 9.80 -11.17
C ALA A 191 -4.53 9.13 -11.01
N ILE A 192 -4.35 8.33 -9.95
CA ILE A 192 -3.11 7.57 -9.72
C ILE A 192 -2.93 6.50 -10.79
N ALA A 193 -4.00 5.75 -11.10
CA ALA A 193 -3.97 4.72 -12.13
C ALA A 193 -3.67 5.30 -13.53
N GLU A 194 -4.28 6.44 -13.87
CA GLU A 194 -4.02 7.16 -15.11
C GLU A 194 -2.58 7.68 -15.16
N ALA A 195 -2.07 8.23 -14.05
CA ALA A 195 -0.70 8.70 -13.96
C ALA A 195 0.30 7.55 -14.23
N LEU A 196 0.05 6.36 -13.68
CA LEU A 196 0.87 5.17 -13.97
C LEU A 196 0.78 4.75 -15.44
N ASN A 197 -0.43 4.66 -16.00
CA ASN A 197 -0.64 4.27 -17.40
C ASN A 197 -0.02 5.25 -18.41
N THR A 198 0.07 6.53 -18.04
CA THR A 198 0.65 7.60 -18.88
C THR A 198 2.11 7.89 -18.57
N SER A 199 2.78 7.10 -17.72
CA SER A 199 4.15 7.32 -17.25
C SER A 199 4.39 8.66 -16.53
N ARG A 200 3.32 9.35 -16.12
CA ARG A 200 3.39 10.55 -15.26
C ARG A 200 3.73 10.17 -13.82
N GLY A 201 3.18 9.05 -13.35
CA GLY A 201 3.54 8.34 -12.14
C GLY A 201 4.41 7.13 -12.45
N ARG A 202 5.40 6.85 -11.61
CA ARG A 202 6.21 5.62 -11.71
C ARG A 202 6.73 5.19 -10.35
N VAL A 203 7.09 3.91 -10.26
CA VAL A 203 7.71 3.34 -9.07
C VAL A 203 9.11 2.86 -9.42
N GLU A 204 10.10 3.29 -8.64
CA GLU A 204 11.50 2.93 -8.81
C GLU A 204 12.00 2.19 -7.58
N SER A 205 12.88 1.22 -7.77
CA SER A 205 13.57 0.54 -6.68
C SER A 205 15.07 0.67 -6.84
N VAL A 206 15.74 1.08 -5.78
CA VAL A 206 17.19 1.27 -5.74
C VAL A 206 17.79 0.51 -4.56
N VAL A 207 18.87 -0.23 -4.79
CA VAL A 207 19.61 -0.89 -3.72
C VAL A 207 20.72 0.03 -3.25
N LEU A 208 20.70 0.41 -1.98
CA LEU A 208 21.70 1.28 -1.39
C LEU A 208 23.05 0.55 -1.31
N PRO A 209 24.15 1.22 -1.71
CA PRO A 209 25.47 0.59 -1.79
C PRO A 209 26.02 0.16 -0.43
N HIS A 210 25.72 0.93 0.62
CA HIS A 210 26.23 0.77 1.98
C HIS A 210 25.11 0.39 2.94
N SER A 211 25.42 -0.42 3.96
CA SER A 211 24.52 -0.68 5.08
C SER A 211 25.20 -0.32 6.38
N TYR A 212 24.60 0.63 7.09
CA TYR A 212 25.08 1.08 8.41
C TYR A 212 24.38 0.36 9.57
N ARG A 213 23.84 -0.84 9.35
CA ARG A 213 23.19 -1.62 10.42
C ARG A 213 24.13 -1.87 11.61
N HIS A 214 25.43 -1.97 11.36
CA HIS A 214 26.44 -2.09 12.42
C HIS A 214 26.53 -0.85 13.33
N LEU A 215 25.99 0.30 12.92
CA LEU A 215 25.89 1.52 13.72
C LEU A 215 24.56 1.64 14.48
N SER A 216 23.56 0.79 14.22
CA SER A 216 22.27 0.81 14.94
C SER A 216 22.45 0.77 16.46
N PRO A 217 23.33 -0.09 17.03
CA PRO A 217 23.52 -0.14 18.48
C PRO A 217 24.04 1.17 19.12
N LEU A 218 24.61 2.08 18.32
CA LEU A 218 25.12 3.38 18.79
C LEU A 218 24.03 4.45 18.80
N VAL A 219 22.97 4.28 18.01
CA VAL A 219 21.81 5.19 17.95
C VAL A 219 20.73 4.73 18.94
N ASP A 220 20.60 3.42 19.13
CA ASP A 220 19.66 2.79 20.07
C ASP A 220 20.24 2.66 21.51
N GLY A 221 21.49 3.12 21.71
CA GLY A 221 22.31 2.86 22.89
C GLY A 221 22.15 3.85 24.04
N ALA A 222 20.97 3.91 24.66
CA ALA A 222 20.82 4.44 26.02
C ALA A 222 19.95 3.55 26.92
N VAL A 223 19.92 2.23 26.71
CA VAL A 223 19.51 1.27 27.75
C VAL A 223 20.33 0.00 27.60
N ALA A 224 21.25 -0.24 28.54
CA ALA A 224 21.99 -1.50 28.61
C ALA A 224 21.14 -2.59 29.28
N PRO A 225 20.98 -3.79 28.69
CA PRO A 225 20.52 -4.94 29.43
C PRO A 225 21.71 -5.66 30.11
N PRO A 226 21.46 -6.39 31.22
CA PRO A 226 22.52 -6.99 32.01
C PRO A 226 23.18 -8.16 31.26
N ARG A 227 24.50 -8.14 31.35
CA ARG A 227 25.47 -9.14 30.90
C ARG A 227 25.11 -10.54 31.45
N LYS A 228 24.92 -11.52 30.56
CA LYS A 228 25.09 -12.94 30.89
C LYS A 228 26.29 -13.49 30.12
N ILE A 229 27.21 -14.03 30.91
CA ILE A 229 28.45 -14.70 30.54
C ILE A 229 28.14 -16.18 30.28
N GLU A 230 28.95 -16.77 29.39
CA GLU A 230 29.21 -18.21 29.19
C GLU A 230 28.12 -19.05 28.46
N THR A 231 28.42 -20.02 27.60
CA THR A 231 29.66 -20.77 27.27
C THR A 231 29.53 -21.28 25.81
N GLY A 232 30.66 -21.53 25.14
CA GLY A 232 30.75 -21.73 23.69
C GLY A 232 30.35 -23.08 23.12
N LEU A 233 30.53 -23.24 21.81
CA LEU A 233 31.01 -24.47 21.19
C LEU A 233 31.54 -24.25 19.76
N ARG A 234 32.80 -24.64 19.59
CA ARG A 234 33.54 -25.15 18.41
C ARG A 234 33.16 -24.75 16.97
N ARG A 235 34.16 -24.10 16.36
CA ARG A 235 34.56 -24.11 14.94
C ARG A 235 34.65 -25.52 14.32
N GLY A 236 34.23 -25.63 13.06
CA GLY A 236 34.67 -26.63 12.08
C GLY A 236 34.59 -26.06 10.66
N PRO A 237 35.61 -26.22 9.78
CA PRO A 237 35.64 -25.63 8.44
C PRO A 237 35.29 -26.64 7.33
N LYS A 238 34.71 -26.15 6.23
CA LYS A 238 34.69 -26.66 4.84
C LYS A 238 33.77 -25.71 4.05
N GLY A 239 34.16 -24.98 3.01
CA GLY A 239 35.01 -25.37 1.87
C GLY A 239 34.10 -25.85 0.73
N GLY A 240 33.63 -24.93 -0.13
CA GLY A 240 32.76 -25.26 -1.26
C GLY A 240 32.53 -24.08 -2.20
N THR A 241 33.35 -24.02 -3.26
CA THR A 241 33.19 -23.17 -4.44
C THR A 241 32.14 -23.75 -5.38
N MET A 242 31.12 -22.98 -5.79
CA MET A 242 30.40 -23.21 -7.05
C MET A 242 29.89 -21.91 -7.67
N ARG A 243 29.84 -21.96 -9.00
CA ARG A 243 29.83 -20.91 -10.03
C ARG A 243 28.47 -20.20 -10.20
N PRO A 244 28.44 -19.04 -10.89
CA PRO A 244 27.22 -18.30 -11.20
C PRO A 244 26.34 -19.01 -12.24
N HIS A 245 25.03 -19.07 -11.99
CA HIS A 245 24.03 -19.46 -12.98
C HIS A 245 23.76 -18.32 -13.96
N VAL A 246 23.91 -18.62 -15.25
CA VAL A 246 23.47 -17.81 -16.38
C VAL A 246 21.95 -17.99 -16.54
N LEU A 247 21.20 -16.89 -16.55
CA LEU A 247 19.79 -16.85 -16.89
C LEU A 247 19.64 -16.92 -18.41
N ASN A 248 18.93 -17.93 -18.91
CA ASN A 248 18.38 -17.93 -20.27
C ASN A 248 16.87 -17.64 -20.20
N PRO A 249 16.31 -16.82 -21.11
CA PRO A 249 14.91 -16.42 -21.06
C PRO A 249 13.95 -17.54 -21.50
N ARG A 250 12.82 -17.66 -20.81
CA ARG A 250 11.69 -18.51 -21.22
C ARG A 250 10.82 -17.81 -22.28
N PRO A 251 10.16 -18.56 -23.17
CA PRO A 251 9.33 -18.05 -24.26
C PRO A 251 8.01 -17.40 -23.77
N GLN A 252 7.54 -16.41 -24.53
CA GLN A 252 6.28 -15.67 -24.30
C GLN A 252 5.03 -16.58 -24.34
N PRO A 253 4.00 -16.32 -23.52
CA PRO A 253 2.68 -16.92 -23.66
C PRO A 253 1.86 -16.25 -24.79
N PRO A 254 0.89 -16.97 -25.39
CA PRO A 254 0.03 -16.48 -26.48
C PRO A 254 -0.93 -15.35 -26.06
N PRO A 255 -1.52 -14.61 -27.02
CA PRO A 255 -2.31 -13.41 -26.76
C PRO A 255 -3.57 -13.67 -25.91
N VAL A 256 -3.77 -12.76 -24.98
CA VAL A 256 -4.83 -12.70 -23.98
C VAL A 256 -6.18 -12.46 -24.66
N VAL A 257 -7.13 -13.39 -24.49
CA VAL A 257 -8.57 -13.11 -24.60
C VAL A 257 -8.91 -12.13 -23.48
N THR A 258 -9.50 -10.99 -23.80
CA THR A 258 -9.84 -9.94 -22.82
C THR A 258 -10.67 -10.55 -21.69
N PRO A 259 -10.14 -10.71 -20.47
CA PRO A 259 -10.93 -11.19 -19.35
C PRO A 259 -11.97 -10.13 -19.00
N LEU A 260 -13.19 -10.58 -18.68
CA LEU A 260 -14.22 -9.75 -18.05
C LEU A 260 -13.59 -8.96 -16.91
N SER A 261 -14.01 -7.71 -16.74
CA SER A 261 -13.55 -6.92 -15.60
C SER A 261 -13.93 -7.63 -14.31
N VAL A 262 -13.13 -7.48 -13.26
CA VAL A 262 -13.42 -8.08 -11.94
C VAL A 262 -14.83 -7.69 -11.48
N SER A 263 -15.29 -6.48 -11.79
CA SER A 263 -16.66 -6.01 -11.51
C SER A 263 -17.75 -6.78 -12.27
N GLU A 264 -17.53 -7.10 -13.56
CA GLU A 264 -18.49 -7.89 -14.35
C GLU A 264 -18.51 -9.36 -13.89
N GLN A 265 -17.35 -9.91 -13.53
CA GLN A 265 -17.25 -11.24 -12.95
C GLN A 265 -17.97 -11.31 -11.59
N LEU A 266 -17.81 -10.27 -10.76
CA LEU A 266 -18.49 -10.13 -9.47
C LEU A 266 -20.00 -9.98 -9.63
N GLU A 267 -20.46 -9.17 -10.59
CA GLU A 267 -21.88 -8.95 -10.84
C GLU A 267 -22.55 -10.20 -11.40
N HIS A 268 -21.86 -10.92 -12.30
CA HIS A 268 -22.32 -12.20 -12.83
C HIS A 268 -22.42 -13.27 -11.73
N ASP A 269 -21.36 -13.43 -10.94
CA ASP A 269 -21.30 -14.45 -9.90
C ASP A 269 -22.25 -14.14 -8.73
N TRP A 270 -22.45 -12.85 -8.43
CA TRP A 270 -23.43 -12.42 -7.44
C TRP A 270 -24.86 -12.63 -7.94
N ARG A 271 -25.24 -12.20 -9.16
CA ARG A 271 -26.59 -12.49 -9.69
C ARG A 271 -26.91 -13.98 -9.70
N ALA A 272 -25.97 -14.82 -10.13
CA ALA A 272 -26.13 -16.27 -10.14
C ALA A 272 -26.35 -16.85 -8.73
N LEU A 273 -25.63 -16.35 -7.72
CA LEU A 273 -25.80 -16.76 -6.33
C LEU A 273 -27.11 -16.26 -5.71
N ASN A 274 -27.54 -15.05 -6.07
CA ASN A 274 -28.79 -14.48 -5.58
C ASN A 274 -30.01 -15.21 -6.14
N GLU A 275 -29.95 -15.54 -7.44
CA GLU A 275 -30.96 -16.39 -8.09
C GLU A 275 -31.03 -17.78 -7.45
N PHE A 276 -29.88 -18.39 -7.17
CA PHE A 276 -29.82 -19.68 -6.48
C PHE A 276 -30.42 -19.61 -5.07
N TYR A 277 -30.12 -18.56 -4.30
CA TYR A 277 -30.67 -18.36 -2.96
C TYR A 277 -32.18 -18.11 -2.98
N ASN A 278 -32.66 -17.26 -3.89
CA ASN A 278 -34.09 -16.99 -4.08
C ASN A 278 -34.85 -18.24 -4.54
N ALA A 279 -34.26 -19.06 -5.41
CA ALA A 279 -34.83 -20.34 -5.82
C ALA A 279 -34.95 -21.33 -4.66
N ARG A 280 -33.93 -21.41 -3.79
CA ARG A 280 -33.98 -22.24 -2.57
C ARG A 280 -35.04 -21.77 -1.58
N LYS A 281 -35.13 -20.45 -1.36
CA LYS A 281 -36.13 -19.86 -0.47
C LYS A 281 -37.55 -20.06 -1.01
N ALA A 282 -37.75 -20.03 -2.33
CA ALA A 282 -39.04 -20.32 -2.95
C ALA A 282 -39.45 -21.79 -2.78
N GLN A 283 -38.50 -22.73 -2.75
CA GLN A 283 -38.77 -24.16 -2.51
C GLN A 283 -39.09 -24.46 -1.04
N GLU A 284 -38.53 -23.70 -0.09
CA GLU A 284 -38.81 -23.86 1.35
C GLU A 284 -40.17 -23.24 1.79
N VAL A 285 -40.88 -22.53 0.91
CA VAL A 285 -42.17 -21.84 1.20
C VAL A 285 -43.39 -22.56 0.57
N THR A 286 -43.24 -23.79 0.07
CA THR A 286 -44.39 -24.58 -0.40
C THR A 286 -44.90 -25.47 0.73
N PRO A 287 -46.15 -25.30 1.22
CA PRO A 287 -46.70 -26.07 2.34
C PRO A 287 -46.94 -27.55 2.02
#